data_AF-A0A3M1PIS3-F1
#
_entry.id   AF-A0A3M1PIS3-F1
#
_cell.length_a   1.000
_cell.length_b   1.000
_cell.length_c   1.000
_cell.angle_alpha   90.00
_cell.angle_beta   90.00
_cell.angle_gamma   90.00
#
_symmetry.space_group_name_H-M   'P 1'
#
loop_
_entity.id
_entity.type
_entity.pdbx_description
1 polymer ?
#
loop_
_entity_poly.entity_id
_entity_poly.type
_entity_poly.pdbx_seq_one_letter_code
_entity_poly.pdbx_strand_id
1 'polypeptide(L)'
;MKRRRPERKNPASYLVMGGSLLMLAMLMTDLGGARRPKPVNNKCLEVVQSQSVLHRDKLSQLLSIPERSSRDQVKAVISEPYCRLPQVEIRAGVPADREAYPLAFDPQTWFVVLYEGNEYAGYDFVFKK
;
A
#
# COMPACT_ATOMS: atom_id res chain seq x y z
N MET A 1 -27.95 -78.87 -4.09
CA MET A 1 -26.64 -78.36 -4.56
C MET A 1 -26.63 -76.84 -4.53
N LYS A 2 -25.78 -76.22 -3.70
CA LYS A 2 -25.73 -74.76 -3.45
C LYS A 2 -24.56 -74.18 -4.25
N ARG A 3 -24.80 -73.43 -5.33
CA ARG A 3 -23.74 -72.75 -6.10
C ARG A 3 -23.33 -71.46 -5.39
N ARG A 4 -22.10 -71.39 -4.86
CA ARG A 4 -21.50 -70.15 -4.34
C ARG A 4 -21.03 -69.30 -5.53
N ARG A 5 -21.47 -68.03 -5.61
CA ARG A 5 -20.91 -67.02 -6.52
C ARG A 5 -19.66 -66.40 -5.88
N PRO A 6 -18.62 -66.05 -6.66
CA PRO A 6 -17.45 -65.38 -6.13
C PRO A 6 -17.74 -63.89 -5.92
N GLU A 7 -17.30 -63.38 -4.78
CA GLU A 7 -17.38 -61.99 -4.39
C GLU A 7 -16.32 -61.18 -5.17
N ARG A 8 -16.79 -60.27 -6.03
CA ARG A 8 -15.94 -59.41 -6.86
C ARG A 8 -15.48 -58.22 -6.01
N LYS A 9 -14.23 -58.25 -5.54
CA LYS A 9 -13.64 -57.13 -4.78
C LYS A 9 -13.43 -55.94 -5.72
N ASN A 10 -14.16 -54.85 -5.49
CA ASN A 10 -13.98 -53.58 -6.20
C ASN A 10 -12.69 -52.89 -5.72
N PRO A 11 -11.72 -52.58 -6.61
CA PRO A 11 -10.46 -51.93 -6.23
C PRO A 11 -10.60 -50.41 -6.01
N ALA A 12 -11.81 -49.87 -6.06
CA ALA A 12 -12.08 -48.43 -6.00
C ALA A 12 -11.89 -47.81 -4.60
N SER A 13 -11.48 -48.57 -3.58
CA SER A 13 -11.32 -48.05 -2.21
C SER A 13 -9.97 -47.37 -1.95
N TYR A 14 -8.97 -47.54 -2.81
CA TYR A 14 -7.62 -47.00 -2.57
C TYR A 14 -7.32 -45.69 -3.31
N LEU A 15 -8.20 -45.25 -4.21
CA LEU A 15 -7.98 -44.04 -5.01
C LEU A 15 -8.40 -42.73 -4.34
N VAL A 16 -9.17 -42.78 -3.25
CA VAL A 16 -9.69 -41.58 -2.58
C VAL A 16 -8.81 -41.12 -1.41
N MET A 17 -7.95 -41.98 -0.86
CA MET A 17 -7.19 -41.68 0.36
C MET A 17 -5.82 -41.01 0.14
N GLY A 18 -5.44 -40.74 -1.12
CA GLY A 18 -4.18 -40.06 -1.46
C GLY A 18 -4.32 -38.59 -1.89
N GLY A 19 -5.51 -38.16 -2.32
CA GLY A 19 -5.72 -36.80 -2.88
C GLY A 19 -5.73 -35.68 -1.84
N SER A 20 -6.18 -35.97 -0.61
CA SER A 20 -6.39 -34.96 0.43
C SER A 20 -5.08 -34.38 0.99
N LEU A 21 -3.98 -35.14 0.97
CA LEU A 21 -2.67 -34.67 1.46
C LEU A 21 -1.97 -33.75 0.45
N LEU A 22 -2.18 -33.97 -0.85
CA LEU A 22 -1.60 -33.13 -1.90
C LEU A 22 -2.24 -31.73 -1.95
N MET A 23 -3.54 -31.63 -1.67
CA MET A 23 -4.24 -30.33 -1.61
C MET A 23 -3.76 -29.43 -0.45
N LEU A 24 -3.46 -30.01 0.73
CA LEU A 24 -2.89 -29.22 1.84
C LEU A 24 -1.47 -28.72 1.54
N ALA A 25 -0.65 -29.52 0.84
CA ALA A 25 0.70 -29.11 0.47
C ALA A 25 0.69 -27.95 -0.55
N MET A 26 -0.25 -27.95 -1.50
CA MET A 26 -0.40 -26.85 -2.47
C MET A 26 -0.89 -25.55 -1.82
N LEU A 27 -1.75 -25.62 -0.80
CA LEU A 27 -2.22 -24.42 -0.09
C LEU A 27 -1.08 -23.69 0.66
N MET A 28 -0.07 -24.43 1.12
CA MET A 28 1.07 -23.86 1.85
C MET A 28 2.07 -23.14 0.94
N THR A 29 2.06 -23.41 -0.37
CA THR A 29 2.96 -22.74 -1.33
C THR A 29 2.48 -21.36 -1.79
N ASP A 30 1.17 -21.08 -1.71
CA ASP A 30 0.59 -19.80 -2.18
C ASP A 30 0.86 -18.63 -1.21
N LEU A 31 1.14 -18.91 0.07
CA LEU A 31 1.46 -17.86 1.06
C LEU A 31 2.87 -17.27 0.92
N GLY A 32 3.73 -17.83 0.06
CA GLY A 32 5.13 -17.37 -0.11
C GLY A 32 5.29 -16.08 -0.93
N GLY A 33 4.23 -15.64 -1.61
CA GLY A 33 4.26 -14.53 -2.58
C GLY A 33 3.98 -13.14 -2.01
N ALA A 34 4.00 -12.94 -0.69
CA ALA A 34 3.87 -11.60 -0.11
C ALA A 34 5.10 -10.75 -0.49
N ARG A 35 5.01 -10.04 -1.63
CA ARG A 35 6.00 -9.04 -2.05
C ARG A 35 6.20 -8.08 -0.90
N ARG A 36 7.37 -8.15 -0.25
CA ARG A 36 7.74 -7.15 0.77
C ARG A 36 7.70 -5.78 0.10
N PRO A 37 6.98 -4.79 0.67
CA PRO A 37 7.00 -3.44 0.15
C PRO A 37 8.45 -2.97 0.08
N LYS A 38 8.85 -2.40 -1.06
CA LYS A 38 10.19 -1.80 -1.18
C LYS A 38 10.30 -0.68 -0.14
N PRO A 39 11.45 -0.52 0.53
CA PRO A 39 11.65 0.57 1.48
C PRO A 39 11.46 1.90 0.77
N VAL A 40 10.56 2.72 1.30
CA VAL A 40 10.24 4.04 0.73
C VAL A 40 11.40 4.99 1.03
N ASN A 41 12.01 5.55 -0.02
CA ASN A 41 13.04 6.56 0.13
C ASN A 41 12.39 7.92 0.45
N ASN A 42 12.78 8.50 1.58
CA ASN A 42 12.28 9.80 2.06
C ASN A 42 13.35 10.90 1.99
N LYS A 43 14.42 10.68 1.20
CA LYS A 43 15.39 11.74 0.90
C LYS A 43 14.76 12.75 -0.05
N CYS A 44 15.05 14.01 0.21
CA CYS A 44 14.60 15.08 -0.66
C CYS A 44 15.27 14.96 -2.03
N LEU A 45 14.48 14.92 -3.12
CA LEU A 45 15.03 14.99 -4.48
C LEU A 45 15.27 16.42 -4.91
N GLU A 46 14.30 17.29 -4.61
CA GLU A 46 14.29 18.68 -5.02
C GLU A 46 13.68 19.53 -3.91
N VAL A 47 14.44 20.52 -3.44
CA VAL A 47 13.93 21.55 -2.52
C VAL A 47 13.17 22.58 -3.37
N VAL A 48 11.88 22.74 -3.12
CA VAL A 48 11.01 23.67 -3.83
C VAL A 48 10.99 25.01 -3.11
N GLN A 49 10.62 25.01 -1.82
CA GLN A 49 10.63 26.20 -0.98
C GLN A 49 11.26 25.91 0.39
N SER A 50 12.48 26.40 0.61
CA SER A 50 13.30 26.04 1.78
C SER A 50 12.70 26.47 3.12
N GLN A 51 11.84 27.49 3.13
CA GLN A 51 11.16 28.02 4.32
C GLN A 51 9.73 27.51 4.50
N SER A 52 9.26 26.59 3.65
CA SER A 52 7.90 26.07 3.74
C SER A 52 7.72 25.20 4.98
N VAL A 53 6.68 25.50 5.76
CA VAL A 53 6.26 24.77 6.94
C VAL A 53 4.74 24.69 6.99
N LEU A 54 4.20 23.59 7.52
CA LEU A 54 2.77 23.39 7.68
C LEU A 54 2.34 23.66 9.12
N HIS A 55 1.51 24.68 9.30
CA HIS A 55 0.92 25.04 10.59
C HIS A 55 -0.31 24.18 10.93
N ARG A 56 -0.67 24.12 12.21
CA ARG A 56 -1.77 23.27 12.72
C ARG A 56 -3.13 23.58 12.09
N ASP A 57 -3.41 24.86 11.88
CA ASP A 57 -4.65 25.38 11.28
C ASP A 57 -4.80 24.96 9.81
N LYS A 58 -3.70 24.97 9.06
CA LYS A 58 -3.68 24.51 7.67
C LYS A 58 -3.70 22.99 7.56
N LEU A 59 -3.01 22.29 8.46
CA LEU A 59 -3.10 20.84 8.55
C LEU A 59 -4.54 20.37 8.82
N SER A 60 -5.24 20.98 9.79
CA SER A 60 -6.62 20.59 10.08
C SER A 60 -7.58 20.86 8.92
N GLN A 61 -7.38 21.95 8.17
CA GLN A 61 -8.12 22.22 6.94
C GLN A 61 -7.80 21.22 5.83
N LEU A 62 -6.54 20.80 5.69
CA LEU A 62 -6.18 19.80 4.67
C LEU A 62 -6.78 18.43 5.00
N LEU A 63 -6.80 18.03 6.28
CA LEU A 63 -7.37 16.76 6.71
C LEU A 63 -8.89 16.65 6.49
N SER A 64 -9.58 17.76 6.19
CA SER A 64 -10.99 17.74 5.79
C SER A 64 -11.20 17.64 4.28
N ILE A 65 -10.14 17.73 3.47
CA ILE A 65 -10.21 17.54 2.01
C ILE A 65 -10.38 16.05 1.73
N PRO A 66 -11.46 15.63 1.04
CA PRO A 66 -11.65 14.23 0.72
C PRO A 66 -10.63 13.75 -0.32
N GLU A 67 -10.22 12.49 -0.25
CA GLU A 67 -9.47 11.85 -1.33
C GLU A 67 -10.18 12.02 -2.69
N ARG A 68 -9.42 11.95 -3.78
CA ARG A 68 -9.86 12.21 -5.17
C ARG A 68 -10.18 13.67 -5.48
N SER A 69 -10.08 14.57 -4.50
CA SER A 69 -10.11 16.01 -4.73
C SER A 69 -9.00 16.44 -5.68
N SER A 70 -9.19 17.56 -6.38
CA SER A 70 -8.15 18.08 -7.29
C SER A 70 -6.91 18.54 -6.52
N ARG A 71 -5.74 18.45 -7.16
CA ARG A 71 -4.48 19.01 -6.65
C ARG A 71 -4.65 20.50 -6.33
N ASP A 72 -5.34 21.25 -7.17
CA ASP A 72 -5.59 22.69 -6.97
C ASP A 72 -6.37 22.97 -5.68
N GLN A 73 -7.33 22.12 -5.32
CA GLN A 73 -8.08 22.26 -4.07
C GLN A 73 -7.18 22.08 -2.84
N VAL A 74 -6.23 21.15 -2.90
CA VAL A 74 -5.21 21.00 -1.84
C VAL A 74 -4.31 22.23 -1.79
N LYS A 75 -3.83 22.70 -2.94
CA LYS A 75 -2.97 23.89 -3.07
C LYS A 75 -3.64 25.20 -2.69
N ALA A 76 -4.97 25.26 -2.68
CA ALA A 76 -5.70 26.40 -2.15
C ALA A 76 -5.62 26.50 -0.61
N VAL A 77 -5.37 25.37 0.07
CA VAL A 77 -5.29 25.31 1.54
C VAL A 77 -3.86 25.46 2.05
N ILE A 78 -2.91 24.80 1.39
CA ILE A 78 -1.50 24.77 1.78
C ILE A 78 -0.60 25.48 0.77
N SER A 79 0.52 26.02 1.25
CA SER A 79 1.53 26.66 0.42
C SER A 79 2.29 25.65 -0.46
N GLU A 80 3.30 26.12 -1.20
CA GLU A 80 4.23 25.23 -1.87
C GLU A 80 4.97 24.31 -0.89
N PRO A 81 5.36 23.09 -1.31
CA PRO A 81 6.07 22.16 -0.45
C PRO A 81 7.48 22.63 -0.15
N TYR A 82 8.03 22.10 0.94
CA TYR A 82 9.45 22.18 1.18
C TYR A 82 10.23 21.40 0.13
N CYS A 83 9.77 20.18 -0.15
CA CYS A 83 10.50 19.25 -1.00
C CYS A 83 9.60 18.30 -1.78
N ARG A 84 10.05 17.91 -2.98
CA ARG A 84 9.51 16.76 -3.72
C ARG A 84 10.31 15.50 -3.38
N LEU A 85 9.60 14.43 -3.04
CA LEU A 85 10.18 13.13 -2.72
C LEU A 85 10.12 12.19 -3.94
N PRO A 86 10.89 11.09 -3.95
CA PRO A 86 10.75 10.06 -4.98
C PRO A 86 9.34 9.51 -5.02
N GLN A 87 8.79 9.37 -6.23
CA GLN A 87 7.49 8.75 -6.46
C GLN A 87 7.44 7.34 -5.86
N VAL A 88 6.24 6.93 -5.46
CA VAL A 88 5.96 5.58 -4.94
C VAL A 88 4.75 4.99 -5.63
N GLU A 89 4.67 3.67 -5.70
CA GLU A 89 3.43 3.00 -6.09
C GLU A 89 2.64 2.66 -4.83
N ILE A 90 1.55 3.39 -4.58
CA ILE A 90 0.62 3.09 -3.48
C ILE A 90 -0.32 1.97 -3.90
N ARG A 91 -0.70 1.97 -5.17
CA ARG A 91 -1.45 0.91 -5.86
C ARG A 91 -0.59 0.38 -6.98
N ALA A 92 -0.69 -0.92 -7.25
CA ALA A 92 0.16 -1.58 -8.24
C ALA A 92 0.06 -0.87 -9.61
N GLY A 93 1.19 -0.37 -10.11
CA GLY A 93 1.28 0.26 -11.43
C GLY A 93 0.81 1.72 -11.51
N VAL A 94 0.45 2.37 -10.41
CA VAL A 94 0.09 3.80 -10.40
C VAL A 94 1.12 4.58 -9.58
N PRO A 95 1.99 5.39 -10.22
CA PRO A 95 2.95 6.22 -9.51
C PRO A 95 2.24 7.39 -8.83
N ALA A 96 2.57 7.62 -7.56
CA ALA A 96 2.12 8.75 -6.78
C ALA A 96 3.26 9.77 -6.61
N ASP A 97 2.99 11.02 -6.98
CA ASP A 97 3.82 12.16 -6.63
C ASP A 97 3.75 12.42 -5.13
N ARG A 98 4.87 12.91 -4.58
CA ARG A 98 5.03 13.09 -3.14
C ARG A 98 5.62 14.44 -2.81
N GLU A 99 4.91 15.18 -2.00
CA GLU A 99 5.28 16.52 -1.57
C GLU A 99 5.38 16.57 -0.05
N ALA A 100 6.55 16.96 0.48
CA ALA A 100 6.82 17.01 1.90
C ALA A 100 6.69 18.42 2.47
N TYR A 101 6.04 18.52 3.62
CA TYR A 101 5.81 19.74 4.37
C TYR A 101 6.24 19.51 5.83
N PRO A 102 7.37 20.08 6.28
CA PRO A 102 7.78 20.05 7.68
C PRO A 102 6.68 20.65 8.56
N LEU A 103 6.33 19.98 9.66
CA LEU A 103 5.34 20.51 10.58
C LEU A 103 5.95 21.66 11.38
N ALA A 104 5.29 22.81 11.40
CA ALA A 104 5.79 23.98 12.14
C ALA A 104 5.92 23.72 13.65
N PHE A 105 5.11 22.81 14.18
CA PHE A 105 5.07 22.44 15.60
C PHE A 105 5.85 21.17 15.93
N ASP A 106 6.38 20.48 14.92
CA ASP A 106 7.28 19.33 15.07
C ASP A 106 8.17 19.20 13.83
N PRO A 107 9.27 19.96 13.74
CA PRO A 107 10.10 20.02 12.54
C PRO A 107 10.80 18.70 12.17
N GLN A 108 10.82 17.71 13.09
CA GLN A 108 11.32 16.36 12.82
C GLN A 108 10.29 15.47 12.12
N THR A 109 9.06 15.95 11.96
CA THR A 109 8.00 15.23 11.26
C THR A 109 7.62 15.97 9.99
N TRP A 110 7.62 15.26 8.87
CA TRP A 110 7.11 15.75 7.59
C TRP A 110 5.72 15.19 7.34
N PHE A 111 4.78 16.08 7.04
CA PHE A 111 3.51 15.71 6.44
C PHE A 111 3.72 15.55 4.93
N VAL A 112 3.46 14.36 4.39
CA VAL A 112 3.68 14.06 2.97
C VAL A 112 2.34 13.92 2.28
N VAL A 113 2.06 14.81 1.32
CA VAL A 113 0.89 14.73 0.46
C VAL A 113 1.18 13.85 -0.75
N LEU A 114 0.24 12.97 -1.08
CA LEU A 114 0.33 12.01 -2.17
C LEU A 114 -0.65 12.42 -3.28
N TYR A 115 -0.19 12.40 -4.53
CA TYR A 115 -1.07 12.65 -5.69
C TYR A 115 -0.91 11.58 -6.75
N GLU A 116 -2.02 11.07 -7.28
CA GLU A 116 -2.04 10.23 -8.48
C GLU A 116 -2.51 11.11 -9.65
N GLY A 117 -1.59 11.51 -10.53
CA GLY A 117 -1.89 12.52 -11.55
C GLY A 117 -2.31 13.86 -10.92
N ASN A 118 -3.50 14.35 -11.26
CA ASN A 118 -4.04 15.61 -10.74
C ASN A 118 -4.97 15.44 -9.51
N GLU A 119 -5.03 14.24 -8.94
CA GLU A 119 -5.93 13.94 -7.82
C GLU A 119 -5.15 13.71 -6.53
N TYR A 120 -5.69 14.22 -5.43
CA TYR A 120 -5.23 13.94 -4.07
C TYR A 120 -5.49 12.49 -3.71
N ALA A 121 -4.43 11.74 -3.46
CA ALA A 121 -4.48 10.31 -3.14
C ALA A 121 -4.37 10.01 -1.64
N GLY A 122 -4.20 11.04 -0.80
CA GLY A 122 -4.07 10.92 0.64
C GLY A 122 -2.77 11.51 1.17
N TYR A 123 -2.39 11.12 2.38
CA TYR A 123 -1.19 11.63 3.06
C TYR A 123 -0.48 10.56 3.89
N ASP A 124 0.74 10.87 4.30
CA ASP A 124 1.54 10.08 5.25
C ASP A 124 2.35 10.98 6.18
N PHE A 125 2.85 10.42 7.28
CA PHE A 125 3.80 11.07 8.19
C PHE A 125 5.17 10.41 8.10
N VAL A 126 6.18 11.21 7.75
CA VAL A 126 7.57 10.77 7.74
C VAL A 126 8.30 11.36 8.94
N PHE A 127 8.70 10.49 9.87
CA PHE A 127 9.50 10.84 11.03
C PHE A 127 11.00 10.80 10.67
N LYS A 128 11.66 11.94 10.78
CA LYS A 128 13.11 12.05 10.63
C LYS A 128 13.74 11.49 11.91
N LYS A 129 14.68 10.56 11.75
CA LYS A 129 15.50 10.01 12.83
C LYS A 129 16.86 10.71 12.85
#